data_AF-F8L8I9-F1
#
_entry.id   AF-F8L8I9-F1
#
_cell.length_a   1.000
_cell.length_b   1.000
_cell.length_c   1.000
_cell.angle_alpha   90.00
_cell.angle_beta   90.00
_cell.angle_gamma   90.00
#
_symmetry.space_group_name_H-M   'P 1'
#
loop_
_entity.id
_entity.type
_entity.pdbx_description
1 polymer ?
#
loop_
_entity_poly.entity_id
_entity_poly.type
_entity_poly.pdbx_seq_one_letter_code
_entity_poly.pdbx_strand_id
1 'polypeptide(L)'
;MKWGVRRPKEPSHIINKQYGETMTEIVSTNKPTIIRLSQWNKHYPYPSLGTMRNLIARREENGASEFLSMINGRFYINVEKFHKWLESQPTLRRTS
;
A
#
# COMPACT_ATOMS: atom_id res chain seq x y z
N MET A 1 -8.41 50.42 9.32
CA MET A 1 -7.89 49.09 9.73
C MET A 1 -8.46 48.04 8.79
N LYS A 2 -7.64 47.41 7.94
CA LYS A 2 -8.03 46.29 7.06
C LYS A 2 -7.05 45.13 7.30
N TRP A 3 -7.55 44.03 7.84
CA TRP A 3 -6.78 42.81 8.08
C TRP A 3 -6.51 42.11 6.74
N GLY A 4 -5.26 42.15 6.27
CA GLY A 4 -4.81 41.41 5.10
C GLY A 4 -4.64 39.93 5.44
N VAL A 5 -5.51 39.08 4.92
CA VAL A 5 -5.38 37.62 4.98
C VAL A 5 -4.09 37.23 4.25
N ARG A 6 -3.05 36.82 5.01
CA ARG A 6 -1.84 36.27 4.42
C ARG A 6 -2.17 34.90 3.83
N ARG A 7 -2.36 34.83 2.51
CA ARG A 7 -2.35 33.55 1.79
C ARG A 7 -0.99 32.87 2.06
N PRO A 8 -0.95 31.56 2.33
CA PRO A 8 0.32 30.85 2.41
C PRO A 8 1.05 31.03 1.07
N LYS A 9 2.34 31.39 1.13
CA LYS A 9 3.19 31.55 -0.06
C LYS A 9 3.20 30.21 -0.80
N GLU A 10 2.76 30.21 -2.05
CA GLU A 10 2.93 29.09 -2.95
C GLU A 10 4.42 28.70 -2.98
N PRO A 11 4.75 27.40 -2.97
CA PRO A 11 6.15 26.98 -2.99
C PRO A 11 6.82 27.55 -4.24
N SER A 12 7.89 28.31 -3.98
CA SER A 12 8.72 28.97 -4.97
C SER A 12 9.28 27.94 -5.94
N HIS A 13 8.94 28.07 -7.22
CA HIS A 13 9.53 27.31 -8.30
C HIS A 13 10.98 27.79 -8.49
N ILE A 14 11.95 27.07 -7.93
CA ILE A 14 13.36 27.25 -8.24
C ILE A 14 13.63 26.47 -9.52
N ILE A 15 13.75 27.19 -10.64
CA ILE A 15 14.04 26.60 -11.95
C ILE A 15 15.56 26.51 -12.11
N ASN A 16 16.14 25.35 -11.79
CA ASN A 16 17.51 25.04 -12.21
C ASN A 16 17.45 24.34 -13.57
N LYS A 17 17.73 25.11 -14.64
CA LYS A 17 17.98 24.59 -15.99
C LYS A 17 19.37 23.95 -16.02
N GLN A 18 19.44 22.64 -15.96
CA GLN A 18 20.47 21.86 -16.65
C GLN A 18 20.01 20.40 -16.66
N TYR A 19 19.94 19.80 -17.85
CA TYR A 19 19.47 18.44 -18.16
C TYR A 19 17.95 18.26 -18.21
N GLY A 20 17.45 18.13 -19.44
CA GLY A 20 16.04 17.92 -19.76
C GLY A 20 15.62 16.50 -19.46
N GLU A 21 15.30 16.22 -18.22
CA GLU A 21 14.32 15.20 -17.82
C GLU A 21 13.59 15.80 -16.61
N THR A 22 12.30 16.09 -16.75
CA THR A 22 11.49 16.47 -15.59
C THR A 22 11.37 15.23 -14.70
N MET A 23 12.32 15.05 -13.77
CA MET A 23 12.08 14.22 -12.60
C MET A 23 11.00 14.91 -11.78
N THR A 24 9.74 14.67 -12.14
CA THR A 24 8.65 14.85 -11.19
C THR A 24 8.91 13.85 -10.08
N GLU A 25 9.56 14.30 -9.01
CA GLU A 25 9.50 13.59 -7.74
C GLU A 25 8.02 13.52 -7.36
N ILE A 26 7.41 12.39 -7.71
CA ILE A 26 6.11 12.01 -7.22
C ILE A 26 6.33 11.77 -5.73
N VAL A 27 6.15 12.82 -4.92
CA VAL A 27 6.03 12.68 -3.47
C VAL A 27 4.73 11.92 -3.26
N SER A 28 4.80 10.59 -3.39
CA SER A 28 3.72 9.70 -3.03
C SER A 28 3.52 9.92 -1.53
N THR A 29 2.45 10.63 -1.18
CA THR A 29 1.90 10.59 0.17
C THR A 29 1.40 9.17 0.41
N ASN A 30 2.34 8.27 0.63
CA ASN A 30 2.17 6.81 0.61
C ASN A 30 1.49 6.40 1.91
N LYS A 31 0.19 6.72 2.01
CA LYS A 31 -0.63 6.14 3.06
C LYS A 31 -0.72 4.65 2.76
N PRO A 32 -0.41 3.77 3.72
CA PRO A 32 -0.46 2.34 3.48
C PRO A 32 -1.86 1.96 3.03
N THR A 33 -1.94 1.28 1.89
CA THR A 33 -3.22 0.82 1.36
C THR A 33 -3.74 -0.32 2.22
N ILE A 34 -4.87 -0.09 2.89
CA ILE A 34 -5.54 -1.07 3.75
C ILE A 34 -6.85 -1.49 3.08
N ILE A 35 -6.98 -2.77 2.75
CA ILE A 35 -8.14 -3.30 2.04
C ILE A 35 -8.85 -4.30 2.94
N ARG A 36 -10.17 -4.19 3.05
CA ARG A 36 -10.96 -5.23 3.71
C ARG A 36 -10.89 -6.52 2.88
N LEU A 37 -10.63 -7.66 3.52
CA LEU A 37 -10.52 -8.95 2.82
C LEU A 37 -11.67 -9.22 1.85
N SER A 38 -12.92 -8.96 2.25
CA SER A 38 -14.10 -9.18 1.40
C SER A 38 -14.12 -8.36 0.11
N GLN A 39 -13.32 -7.31 0.01
CA GLN A 39 -13.20 -6.44 -1.16
C GLN A 39 -11.95 -6.74 -1.99
N TRP A 40 -11.11 -7.70 -1.58
CA TRP A 40 -9.83 -8.01 -2.23
C TRP A 40 -9.92 -8.13 -3.77
N ASN A 41 -10.85 -8.95 -4.27
CA ASN A 41 -11.02 -9.17 -5.71
C ASN A 41 -11.38 -7.90 -6.52
N LYS A 42 -11.83 -6.83 -5.86
CA LYS A 42 -12.09 -5.54 -6.53
C LYS A 42 -10.81 -4.77 -6.83
N HIS A 43 -9.73 -5.07 -6.12
CA HIS A 43 -8.45 -4.38 -6.23
C HIS A 43 -7.39 -5.24 -6.91
N TYR A 44 -7.37 -6.55 -6.62
CA TYR A 44 -6.37 -7.48 -7.14
C TYR A 44 -7.04 -8.74 -7.69
N PRO A 45 -6.72 -9.15 -8.94
CA PRO A 45 -7.23 -10.39 -9.51
C PRO A 45 -6.54 -11.64 -8.91
N TYR A 46 -5.32 -11.49 -8.38
CA TYR A 46 -4.52 -12.56 -7.79
C TYR A 46 -3.81 -12.08 -6.52
N PRO A 47 -3.67 -12.93 -5.49
CA PRO A 47 -4.35 -14.22 -5.30
C PRO A 47 -5.88 -14.09 -5.23
N SER A 48 -6.61 -15.19 -5.44
CA SER A 48 -8.08 -15.16 -5.33
C SER A 48 -8.55 -14.92 -3.89
N LEU A 49 -9.75 -14.37 -3.69
CA LEU A 49 -10.36 -14.26 -2.36
C LEU A 49 -10.40 -15.60 -1.58
N GLY A 50 -10.64 -16.71 -2.27
CA GLY A 50 -10.62 -18.04 -1.65
C GLY A 50 -9.23 -18.41 -1.14
N THR A 51 -8.21 -18.18 -1.96
CA THR A 51 -6.80 -18.34 -1.58
C THR A 51 -6.45 -17.45 -0.38
N MET A 52 -6.88 -16.18 -0.40
CA MET A 52 -6.67 -15.26 0.72
C MET A 52 -7.32 -15.75 2.01
N ARG A 53 -8.54 -16.30 1.95
CA ARG A 53 -9.20 -16.90 3.13
C ARG A 53 -8.42 -18.10 3.68
N ASN A 54 -7.95 -18.99 2.82
CA ASN A 54 -7.13 -20.13 3.23
C ASN A 54 -5.82 -19.69 3.89
N LEU A 55 -5.19 -18.66 3.32
CA LEU A 55 -3.95 -18.09 3.84
C LEU A 55 -4.18 -17.49 5.24
N ILE A 56 -5.27 -16.73 5.42
CA ILE A 56 -5.65 -16.11 6.71
C ILE A 56 -6.07 -17.16 7.76
N ALA A 57 -6.69 -18.26 7.33
CA ALA A 57 -7.07 -19.35 8.22
C ALA A 57 -5.83 -19.97 8.91
N ARG A 58 -4.69 -19.99 8.22
CA ARG A 58 -3.40 -20.51 8.72
C ARG A 58 -2.41 -19.41 9.08
N ARG A 59 -2.90 -18.21 9.42
CA ARG A 59 -2.08 -17.00 9.61
C ARG A 59 -0.97 -17.14 10.66
N GLU A 60 -1.20 -17.95 11.69
CA GLU A 60 -0.22 -18.20 12.76
C GLU A 60 0.89 -19.14 12.29
N GLU A 61 0.61 -20.03 11.34
CA GLU A 61 1.55 -21.02 10.80
C GLU A 61 2.41 -20.44 9.67
N ASN A 62 1.83 -19.58 8.82
CA ASN A 62 2.49 -19.03 7.63
C ASN A 62 3.00 -17.59 7.80
N GLY A 63 2.86 -17.00 8.99
CA GLY A 63 3.30 -15.63 9.29
C GLY A 63 2.42 -14.54 8.67
N ALA A 64 1.23 -14.87 8.15
CA ALA A 64 0.35 -13.86 7.55
C ALA A 64 -0.20 -12.84 8.55
N SER A 65 -0.11 -13.12 9.85
CA SER A 65 -0.46 -12.16 10.91
C SER A 65 0.26 -10.81 10.77
N GLU A 66 1.43 -10.76 10.12
CA GLU A 66 2.21 -9.52 9.92
C GLU A 66 1.51 -8.45 9.06
N PHE A 67 0.73 -8.87 8.07
CA PHE A 67 0.03 -7.98 7.15
C PHE A 67 -1.49 -7.91 7.40
N LEU A 68 -1.98 -8.62 8.41
CA LEU A 68 -3.40 -8.68 8.75
C LEU A 68 -3.73 -7.80 9.94
N SER A 69 -4.97 -7.29 9.95
CA SER A 69 -5.54 -6.60 11.11
C SER A 69 -7.00 -6.97 11.25
N MET A 70 -7.43 -7.23 12.50
CA MET A 70 -8.83 -7.52 12.80
C MET A 70 -9.47 -6.29 13.45
N ILE A 71 -10.51 -5.76 12.81
CA ILE A 71 -11.27 -4.61 13.32
C ILE A 71 -12.75 -4.98 13.25
N ASN A 72 -13.43 -5.00 14.40
CA ASN A 72 -14.85 -5.36 14.53
C ASN A 72 -15.19 -6.70 13.85
N GLY A 73 -14.37 -7.74 14.11
CA GLY A 73 -14.57 -9.08 13.56
C GLY A 73 -14.33 -9.20 12.04
N ARG A 74 -13.71 -8.20 11.41
CA ARG A 74 -13.43 -8.18 9.97
C ARG A 74 -11.93 -8.09 9.74
N PHE A 75 -11.44 -8.88 8.80
CA PHE A 75 -10.03 -8.83 8.38
C PHE A 75 -9.78 -7.70 7.38
N TYR A 76 -8.69 -6.99 7.63
CA TYR A 76 -8.09 -5.98 6.78
C TYR A 76 -6.66 -6.39 6.45
N ILE A 77 -6.23 -6.08 5.24
CA ILE A 77 -4.93 -6.44 4.69
C ILE A 77 -4.18 -5.14 4.44
N ASN A 78 -3.00 -5.01 5.03
CA ASN A 78 -2.02 -4.02 4.63
C ASN A 78 -1.30 -4.53 3.38
N VAL A 79 -1.57 -3.91 2.23
CA VAL A 79 -1.10 -4.38 0.92
C VAL A 79 0.42 -4.35 0.83
N GLU A 80 1.08 -3.32 1.34
CA GLU A 80 2.54 -3.20 1.29
C GLU A 80 3.21 -4.31 2.08
N LYS A 81 2.72 -4.57 3.30
CA LYS A 81 3.23 -5.68 4.12
C LYS A 81 2.93 -7.03 3.48
N PHE A 82 1.77 -7.18 2.84
CA PHE A 82 1.43 -8.40 2.11
C PHE A 82 2.41 -8.66 0.96
N HIS A 83 2.75 -7.64 0.16
CA HIS A 83 3.73 -7.80 -0.92
C HIS A 83 5.11 -8.14 -0.38
N LYS A 84 5.57 -7.44 0.67
CA LYS A 84 6.85 -7.76 1.33
C LYS A 84 6.89 -9.19 1.87
N TRP A 85 5.81 -9.63 2.50
CA TRP A 85 5.67 -11.01 2.96
C TRP A 85 5.69 -11.99 1.78
N LEU A 86 4.99 -11.68 0.68
CA LEU A 86 4.98 -12.55 -0.51
C LEU A 86 6.39 -12.69 -1.13
N GLU A 87 7.20 -11.62 -1.07
CA GLU A 87 8.60 -11.67 -1.49
C GLU A 87 9.47 -12.57 -0.61
N SER A 88 9.17 -12.64 0.69
CA SER A 88 9.90 -13.49 1.63
C SER A 88 9.47 -14.95 1.63
N GLN A 89 8.51 -15.36 0.78
CA GLN A 89 8.04 -16.75 0.66
C GLN A 89 8.73 -17.48 -0.52
N PRO A 90 9.86 -18.18 -0.31
CA PRO A 90 10.56 -18.91 -1.38
C PRO A 90 9.76 -20.11 -1.92
N THR A 91 8.86 -20.68 -1.11
CA THR A 91 8.07 -21.88 -1.46
C THR A 91 6.92 -21.59 -2.43
N LEU A 92 6.37 -20.37 -2.41
CA LEU A 92 5.30 -19.93 -3.33
C LEU A 92 5.85 -19.48 -4.70
N ARG A 93 7.16 -19.21 -4.78
CA ARG A 93 7.87 -18.81 -6.01
C ARG A 93 8.38 -19.98 -6.85
N ARG A 94 8.02 -21.24 -6.56
CA ARG A 94 8.34 -22.37 -7.44
C ARG A 94 7.54 -22.28 -8.75
N THR A 95 8.00 -21.43 -9.66
CA THR A 95 7.85 -21.63 -11.10
C THR A 95 8.77 -22.79 -11.48
N SER A 96 8.16 -23.88 -11.94
CA SER A 96 8.83 -24.96 -12.67
C SER A 96 9.43 -24.45 -13.98
#